data_AF-A0A2S6M7R2-F1
#
_entry.id   AF-A0A2S6M7R2-F1
#
_cell.length_a   1.000
_cell.length_b   1.000
_cell.length_c   1.000
_cell.angle_alpha   90.00
_cell.angle_beta   90.00
_cell.angle_gamma   90.00
#
_symmetry.space_group_name_H-M   'P 1'
#
loop_
_entity.id
_entity.type
_entity.pdbx_description
1 polymer ?
#
loop_
_entity_poly.entity_id
_entity_poly.type
_entity_poly.pdbx_seq_one_letter_code
_entity_poly.pdbx_strand_id
1 'polypeptide(L)'
;MRFGRIAAFCAASVLTGTLAAPALAQSPYDGNWQVVIVTKSGTCEPTASSMLTVADGRITAPGANVSGTIGSGGLVKVSINGAYANGQLSGNAGSGKWNGASAGIPCSGRWEASRQ
;
A
#
# COMPACT_ATOMS: atom_id res chain seq x y z
N MET A 1 5.84 -26.58 -76.75
CA MET A 1 5.71 -27.39 -75.52
C MET A 1 6.09 -26.48 -74.35
N ARG A 2 5.17 -25.64 -73.87
CA ARG A 2 4.32 -25.74 -72.66
C ARG A 2 5.05 -26.05 -71.32
N PHE A 3 4.68 -25.23 -70.32
CA PHE A 3 4.80 -25.37 -68.85
C PHE A 3 6.21 -25.10 -68.28
N GLY A 4 6.51 -24.06 -67.49
CA GLY A 4 5.73 -23.33 -66.49
C GLY A 4 5.96 -23.96 -65.11
N ARG A 5 6.63 -23.26 -64.18
CA ARG A 5 6.56 -23.55 -62.73
C ARG A 5 7.26 -22.49 -61.86
N ILE A 6 6.43 -21.89 -61.01
CA ILE A 6 6.68 -20.94 -59.92
C ILE A 6 7.40 -21.66 -58.76
N ALA A 7 8.34 -20.99 -58.09
CA ALA A 7 8.75 -21.29 -56.72
C ALA A 7 9.61 -20.13 -56.20
N ALA A 8 9.54 -19.63 -54.97
CA ALA A 8 8.59 -19.64 -53.87
C ALA A 8 9.19 -18.61 -52.89
N PHE A 9 8.46 -17.54 -52.55
CA PHE A 9 8.91 -16.56 -51.56
C PHE A 9 8.87 -17.21 -50.17
N CYS A 10 10.02 -17.50 -49.57
CA CYS A 10 10.12 -17.84 -48.15
C CYS A 10 10.63 -16.63 -47.39
N ALA A 11 9.72 -15.73 -47.00
CA ALA A 11 10.01 -14.68 -46.03
C ALA A 11 10.03 -15.31 -44.62
N ALA A 12 11.23 -15.48 -44.05
CA ALA A 12 11.39 -15.93 -42.68
C ALA A 12 11.18 -14.75 -41.72
N SER A 13 9.97 -14.61 -41.19
CA SER A 13 9.66 -13.64 -40.14
C SER A 13 10.20 -14.17 -38.80
N VAL A 14 11.32 -13.63 -38.33
CA VAL A 14 11.85 -13.90 -36.99
C VAL A 14 10.96 -13.16 -35.99
N LEU A 15 10.09 -13.88 -35.28
CA LEU A 15 9.39 -13.35 -34.10
C LEU A 15 10.37 -13.33 -32.92
N THR A 16 11.01 -12.20 -32.67
CA THR A 16 11.68 -11.93 -31.40
C THR A 16 10.62 -11.69 -30.32
N GLY A 17 10.34 -12.70 -29.51
CA GLY A 17 9.49 -12.58 -28.33
C GLY A 17 10.19 -11.72 -27.27
N THR A 18 9.67 -10.53 -27.01
CA THR A 18 10.09 -9.70 -25.88
C THR A 18 9.49 -10.28 -24.60
N LEU A 19 10.34 -10.85 -23.75
CA LEU A 19 10.00 -11.19 -22.37
C LEU A 19 9.80 -9.88 -21.60
N ALA A 20 8.57 -9.37 -21.56
CA ALA A 20 8.22 -8.27 -20.66
C ALA A 20 8.24 -8.81 -19.22
N ALA A 21 9.23 -8.40 -18.43
CA ALA A 21 9.22 -8.63 -16.99
C ALA A 21 8.00 -7.92 -16.38
N PRO A 22 7.30 -8.53 -15.41
CA PRO A 22 6.21 -7.86 -14.73
C PRO A 22 6.75 -6.63 -14.00
N ALA A 23 6.32 -5.44 -14.42
CA ALA A 23 6.58 -4.22 -13.67
C ALA A 23 5.73 -4.27 -12.40
N LEU A 24 6.37 -4.31 -11.23
CA LEU A 24 5.68 -4.11 -9.95
C LEU A 24 5.12 -2.69 -9.94
N ALA A 25 3.80 -2.57 -10.03
CA ALA A 25 3.14 -1.27 -10.02
C ALA A 25 3.17 -0.72 -8.60
N GLN A 26 4.05 0.25 -8.37
CA GLN A 26 4.16 0.97 -7.11
C GLN A 26 2.80 1.57 -6.76
N SER A 27 2.33 1.35 -5.53
CA SER A 27 1.03 1.91 -5.12
C SER A 27 1.14 3.43 -5.06
N PRO A 28 0.07 4.19 -5.37
CA PRO A 28 0.09 5.66 -5.30
C PRO A 28 0.49 6.19 -3.91
N TYR A 29 0.39 5.36 -2.88
CA TYR A 29 0.61 5.70 -1.49
C TYR A 29 1.96 5.23 -0.94
N ASP A 30 2.81 4.62 -1.77
CA ASP A 30 4.12 4.13 -1.36
C ASP A 30 5.06 5.27 -0.96
N GLY A 31 5.85 5.05 0.10
CA GLY A 31 6.75 6.04 0.67
C GLY A 31 6.72 6.07 2.20
N ASN A 32 7.40 7.06 2.77
CA ASN A 32 7.48 7.26 4.20
C ASN A 32 6.39 8.22 4.69
N TRP A 33 5.76 7.86 5.79
CA TRP A 33 4.63 8.60 6.35
C TRP A 33 4.88 8.90 7.82
N GLN A 34 4.68 10.15 8.19
CA GLN A 34 4.51 10.54 9.59
C GLN A 34 3.04 10.35 9.95
N VAL A 35 2.77 9.54 10.97
CA VAL A 35 1.43 9.36 11.53
C VAL A 35 1.37 9.96 12.92
N VAL A 36 0.27 10.65 13.21
CA VAL A 36 -0.05 11.18 14.54
C VAL A 36 -1.36 10.55 15.00
N ILE A 37 -1.32 9.96 16.18
CA ILE A 37 -2.45 9.37 16.88
C ILE A 37 -2.91 10.36 17.95
N VAL A 38 -4.21 10.61 18.02
CA VAL A 38 -4.83 11.42 19.06
C VAL A 38 -5.89 10.58 19.76
N THR A 39 -5.72 10.34 21.05
CA THR A 39 -6.68 9.66 21.91
C THR A 39 -7.86 10.59 22.22
N LYS A 40 -9.09 10.10 22.04
CA LYS A 40 -10.33 10.83 22.34
C LYS A 40 -11.13 10.21 23.48
N SER A 41 -10.90 8.93 23.76
CA SER A 41 -11.54 8.20 24.85
C SER A 41 -10.57 7.19 25.46
N GLY A 42 -10.64 7.00 26.77
CA GLY A 42 -9.70 6.20 27.58
C GLY A 42 -8.58 7.05 28.20
N THR A 43 -7.74 6.41 29.00
CA THR A 43 -6.62 7.03 29.73
C THR A 43 -5.25 6.64 29.16
N CYS A 44 -5.21 6.18 27.91
CA CYS A 44 -3.96 5.97 27.19
C CYS A 44 -3.25 7.30 26.92
N GLU A 45 -2.01 7.23 26.44
CA GLU A 45 -1.24 8.38 25.99
C GLU A 45 -2.12 9.31 25.10
N PRO A 46 -2.23 10.61 25.43
CA PRO A 46 -3.11 11.53 24.71
C PRO A 46 -2.75 11.69 23.24
N THR A 47 -1.45 11.69 22.92
CA THR A 47 -0.94 11.82 21.56
C THR A 47 0.31 10.99 21.36
N ALA A 48 0.44 10.31 20.22
CA ALA A 48 1.66 9.59 19.85
C ALA A 48 1.98 9.81 18.37
N SER A 49 3.25 9.78 18.00
CA SER A 49 3.69 9.95 16.61
C SER A 49 4.66 8.85 16.20
N SER A 50 4.47 8.29 15.01
CA SER A 50 5.30 7.19 14.49
C SER A 50 5.58 7.35 13.00
N MET A 51 6.78 6.94 12.60
CA MET A 51 7.15 6.83 11.19
C MET A 51 6.79 5.45 10.65
N LEU A 52 6.05 5.42 9.55
CA LEU A 52 5.63 4.22 8.85
C LEU A 52 6.20 4.22 7.43
N THR A 53 6.42 3.03 6.88
CA THR A 53 6.79 2.85 5.47
C THR A 53 5.70 2.07 4.76
N VAL A 54 5.24 2.61 3.62
CA VAL A 54 4.32 1.95 2.71
C VAL A 54 5.10 1.48 1.49
N ALA A 55 5.03 0.19 1.19
CA ALA A 55 5.61 -0.40 0.00
C ALA A 55 4.62 -1.41 -0.58
N ASP A 56 4.31 -1.29 -1.87
CA ASP A 56 3.32 -2.13 -2.55
C ASP A 56 1.95 -2.15 -1.83
N GLY A 57 1.56 -1.00 -1.26
CA GLY A 57 0.33 -0.87 -0.46
C GLY A 57 0.34 -1.58 0.90
N ARG A 58 1.46 -2.20 1.31
CA ARG A 58 1.65 -2.79 2.64
C ARG A 58 2.32 -1.80 3.58
N ILE A 59 1.83 -1.73 4.81
CA ILE A 59 2.37 -0.86 5.86
C ILE A 59 3.37 -1.65 6.71
N THR A 60 4.51 -1.02 7.01
CA THR A 60 5.52 -1.51 7.94
C THR A 60 5.86 -0.44 8.97
N ALA A 61 6.14 -0.89 10.20
CA ALA A 61 6.43 -0.04 11.35
C ALA A 61 7.59 -0.66 12.14
N PRO A 62 8.61 0.10 12.54
CA PRO A 62 9.72 -0.43 13.34
C PRO A 62 9.21 -1.05 14.65
N GLY A 63 9.54 -2.32 14.89
CA GLY A 63 9.21 -3.02 16.15
C GLY A 63 7.72 -3.30 16.39
N ALA A 64 6.85 -3.12 15.40
CA ALA A 64 5.42 -3.37 15.54
C ALA A 64 4.92 -4.40 14.53
N ASN A 65 4.00 -5.25 14.98
CA ASN A 65 3.32 -6.20 14.12
C ASN A 65 2.20 -5.47 13.38
N VAL A 66 2.32 -5.38 12.06
CA VAL A 66 1.34 -4.72 11.18
C VAL A 66 0.68 -5.74 10.27
N SER A 67 -0.65 -5.70 10.20
CA SER A 67 -1.46 -6.44 9.23
C SER A 67 -2.46 -5.51 8.54
N GLY A 68 -2.90 -5.89 7.34
CA GLY A 68 -3.77 -5.08 6.50
C GLY A 68 -3.03 -4.33 5.39
N THR A 69 -3.77 -3.52 4.63
CA THR A 69 -3.29 -2.88 3.41
C THR A 69 -3.92 -1.51 3.19
N ILE A 70 -3.33 -0.75 2.27
CA ILE A 70 -3.92 0.43 1.65
C ILE A 70 -4.44 0.01 0.27
N GLY A 71 -5.74 0.14 0.06
CA GLY A 71 -6.34 -0.09 -1.25
C GLY A 71 -5.93 0.96 -2.27
N SER A 72 -6.04 0.67 -3.57
CA SER A 72 -5.67 1.58 -4.66
C SER A 72 -6.36 2.94 -4.61
N GLY A 73 -7.57 3.03 -4.03
CA GLY A 73 -8.27 4.29 -3.82
C GLY A 73 -7.84 5.06 -2.57
N GLY A 74 -6.94 4.52 -1.74
CA GLY A 74 -6.46 5.10 -0.48
C GLY A 74 -7.14 4.57 0.77
N LEU A 75 -8.00 3.55 0.65
CA LEU A 75 -8.73 2.99 1.79
C LEU A 75 -7.76 2.27 2.72
N VAL A 76 -7.68 2.72 3.96
CA VAL A 76 -6.83 2.14 5.00
C VAL A 76 -7.67 1.22 5.87
N LYS A 77 -7.23 -0.04 6.01
CA LYS A 77 -7.76 -1.00 7.00
C LYS A 77 -6.59 -1.80 7.54
N VAL A 78 -6.15 -1.49 8.75
CA VAL A 78 -4.96 -2.11 9.35
C VAL A 78 -5.14 -2.45 10.81
N SER A 79 -4.32 -3.39 11.27
CA SER A 79 -4.07 -3.59 12.69
C SER A 79 -2.58 -3.43 12.98
N ILE A 80 -2.27 -2.73 14.08
CA ILE A 80 -0.91 -2.50 14.57
C ILE A 80 -0.88 -2.90 16.04
N ASN A 81 -0.13 -3.95 16.40
CA ASN A 81 -0.05 -4.48 17.77
C ASN A 81 -1.43 -4.74 18.42
N GLY A 82 -2.43 -5.17 17.64
CA GLY A 82 -3.78 -5.44 18.12
C GLY A 82 -4.70 -4.22 18.22
N ALA A 83 -4.21 -3.00 18.02
CA ALA A 83 -5.05 -1.83 17.74
C ALA A 83 -5.53 -1.88 16.28
N TYR A 84 -6.76 -1.45 16.03
CA TYR A 84 -7.36 -1.39 14.71
C TYR A 84 -7.47 0.07 14.26
N ALA A 85 -7.17 0.32 12.99
CA ALA A 85 -7.31 1.63 12.37
C ALA A 85 -7.95 1.52 11.00
N ASN A 86 -8.84 2.45 10.71
CA ASN A 86 -9.44 2.63 9.39
C ASN A 86 -9.46 4.09 9.00
N GLY A 87 -9.46 4.37 7.70
CA GLY A 87 -9.56 5.74 7.18
C GLY A 87 -9.19 5.80 5.70
N GLN A 88 -8.75 6.97 5.27
CA GLN A 88 -8.50 7.24 3.86
C GLN A 88 -7.25 8.09 3.68
N LEU A 89 -6.43 7.74 2.69
CA LEU A 89 -5.37 8.57 2.15
C LEU A 89 -5.84 9.29 0.88
N SER A 90 -5.42 10.54 0.71
CA SER A 90 -5.61 11.36 -0.48
C SER A 90 -4.31 12.11 -0.77
N GLY A 91 -3.62 11.73 -1.85
CA GLY A 91 -2.30 12.27 -2.20
C GLY A 91 -1.26 12.02 -1.10
N ASN A 92 -0.82 13.11 -0.45
CA ASN A 92 0.23 13.11 0.57
C ASN A 92 -0.32 13.28 2.00
N ALA A 93 -1.64 13.15 2.19
CA ALA A 93 -2.26 13.27 3.50
C ALA A 93 -3.33 12.19 3.70
N GLY A 94 -3.73 11.97 4.95
CA GLY A 94 -4.84 11.08 5.26
C GLY A 94 -5.27 11.18 6.71
N SER A 95 -6.43 10.61 7.01
CA SER A 95 -6.91 10.54 8.38
C SER A 95 -7.94 9.44 8.57
N GLY A 96 -8.25 9.17 9.83
CA GLY A 96 -9.28 8.21 10.17
C GLY A 96 -9.49 8.03 11.65
N LYS A 97 -10.01 6.86 12.01
CA LYS A 97 -10.31 6.45 13.37
C LYS A 97 -9.46 5.25 13.75
N TRP A 98 -9.21 5.12 15.05
CA TRP A 98 -8.58 3.94 15.61
C TRP A 98 -9.23 3.56 16.94
N ASN A 99 -9.10 2.29 17.29
CA ASN A 99 -9.43 1.76 18.61
C ASN A 99 -8.47 0.64 18.97
N GLY A 100 -8.16 0.48 20.25
CA GLY A 100 -7.27 -0.55 20.75
C GLY A 100 -7.35 -0.67 22.26
N ALA A 101 -6.47 -1.50 22.83
CA ALA A 101 -6.32 -1.59 24.27
C ALA A 101 -4.84 -1.51 24.64
N SER A 102 -4.53 -0.76 25.69
CA SER A 102 -3.19 -0.70 26.29
C SER A 102 -3.29 -1.17 27.74
N ALA A 103 -2.55 -2.22 28.11
CA ALA A 103 -2.60 -2.82 29.44
C ALA A 103 -4.04 -3.13 29.95
N GLY A 104 -4.93 -3.55 29.04
CA GLY A 104 -6.34 -3.85 29.36
C GLY A 104 -7.28 -2.63 29.39
N ILE A 105 -6.76 -1.42 29.18
CA ILE A 105 -7.56 -0.19 29.12
C ILE A 105 -7.99 0.05 27.68
N PRO A 106 -9.30 0.07 27.36
CA PRO A 106 -9.78 0.36 26.02
C PRO A 106 -9.60 1.86 25.72
N CYS A 107 -9.01 2.14 24.56
CA CYS A 107 -8.79 3.50 24.08
C CYS A 107 -9.20 3.62 22.62
N SER A 108 -9.62 4.82 22.23
CA SER A 108 -9.98 5.11 20.85
C SER A 108 -9.78 6.58 20.53
N GLY A 109 -9.70 6.88 19.23
CA GLY A 109 -9.54 8.25 18.80
C GLY A 109 -9.40 8.40 17.30
N ARG A 110 -8.59 9.38 16.91
CA ARG A 110 -8.32 9.72 15.51
C ARG A 110 -6.85 9.56 15.19
N TRP A 111 -6.57 9.35 13.91
CA TRP A 111 -5.23 9.41 13.39
C TRP A 111 -5.18 10.35 12.19
N GLU A 112 -4.02 10.93 11.97
CA GLU A 112 -3.68 11.78 10.84
C GLU A 112 -2.34 11.33 10.29
N ALA A 113 -2.16 11.43 8.98
CA ALA A 113 -0.95 11.03 8.30
C ALA A 113 -0.52 12.08 7.28
N SER A 114 0.77 12.32 7.18
CA SER A 114 1.40 13.13 6.14
C SER A 114 2.60 12.40 5.55
N ARG A 115 2.70 12.41 4.22
CA ARG A 115 3.88 11.86 3.53
C ARG A 115 5.06 12.80 3.73
N GLN A 116 6.24 12.22 3.97
CA GLN A 116 7.51 12.95 4.00
C GLN A 116 8.03 13.21 2.59
#